data_AF-A0A1W4WRU3-F1
#
_entry.id   AF-A0A1W4WRU3-F1
#
_cell.length_a   1.000
_cell.length_b   1.000
_cell.length_c   1.000
_cell.angle_alpha   90.00
_cell.angle_beta   90.00
_cell.angle_gamma   90.00
#
_symmetry.space_group_name_H-M   'P 1'
#
loop_
_entity.id
_entity.type
_entity.pdbx_description
1 polymer ?
#
loop_
_entity_poly.entity_id
_entity_poly.type
_entity_poly.pdbx_seq_one_letter_code
_entity_poly.pdbx_strand_id
1 'polypeptide(L)'
;MSHLTKKKLMAEMEKYVFPNIPPEKAVGDILTIKRQQKDIKKFTDWDIPRPDPACELVAAKRELYHAEKELEEKRSQVKKLRETMDSKWKDLTEQEQSLRENFIKFNKFIKENYEKKIRAERKMTEEQALQRLRSENIVSLQKQIDELKEVKNNMEEEIKKHAIYEQFLRKVVLESAVFKTDNDIIIRYESLLEAKEELALKQEQELDILENARNEMMKIVDDKKQQILGMTNQLTHLQSRYEIARLKTVEWEVVIARIKNRCLDKNKKIHQIREACWNIYLNMCSRKEIEPEFKKDDIENQLMFIKRTLSELKKIVNIAKKRATKEMNTGKPDTSDAKNK
;
A
#
# COMPACT_ATOMS: atom_id res chain seq x y z
N MET A 1 -42.48 58.38 66.25
CA MET A 1 -42.37 58.06 67.70
C MET A 1 -41.36 58.95 68.46
N SER A 2 -40.84 60.04 67.86
CA SER A 2 -39.79 60.91 68.46
C SER A 2 -40.28 62.28 68.96
N HIS A 3 -41.55 62.64 68.76
CA HIS A 3 -42.07 63.95 69.18
C HIS A 3 -42.57 63.99 70.64
N LEU A 4 -42.90 62.85 71.24
CA LEU A 4 -43.45 62.77 72.60
C LEU A 4 -42.37 62.84 73.69
N THR A 5 -41.13 62.46 73.37
CA THR A 5 -39.97 62.49 74.30
C THR A 5 -39.38 63.88 74.44
N LYS A 6 -39.31 64.67 73.35
CA LYS A 6 -38.79 66.04 73.38
C LYS A 6 -39.65 66.97 74.24
N LYS A 7 -40.98 66.82 74.19
CA LYS A 7 -41.91 67.64 74.99
C LYS A 7 -41.84 67.33 76.49
N LYS A 8 -41.59 66.07 76.86
CA LYS A 8 -41.37 65.65 78.26
C LYS A 8 -40.03 66.14 78.81
N LEU A 9 -38.95 66.03 78.02
CA LEU A 9 -37.63 66.56 78.38
C LEU A 9 -37.64 68.08 78.56
N MET A 10 -38.34 68.83 77.69
CA MET A 10 -38.46 70.29 77.82
C MET A 10 -39.22 70.70 79.09
N ALA A 11 -40.27 69.97 79.47
CA ALA A 11 -41.05 70.23 80.70
C ALA A 11 -40.28 69.89 82.00
N GLU A 12 -39.37 68.92 81.98
CA GLU A 12 -38.47 68.65 83.10
C GLU A 12 -37.36 69.70 83.21
N MET A 13 -36.85 70.22 82.09
CA MET A 13 -35.86 71.29 82.09
C MET A 13 -36.45 72.63 82.58
N GLU A 14 -37.71 72.94 82.28
CA GLU A 14 -38.39 74.17 82.75
C GLU A 14 -38.41 74.34 84.28
N LYS A 15 -38.34 73.24 85.05
CA LYS A 15 -38.27 73.31 86.53
C LYS A 15 -36.91 73.79 87.06
N TYR A 16 -35.87 73.78 86.24
CA TYR A 16 -34.50 74.18 86.59
C TYR A 16 -34.05 75.45 85.86
N VAL A 17 -34.91 76.07 85.06
CA VAL A 17 -34.65 77.35 84.40
C VAL A 17 -35.15 78.49 85.30
N PHE A 18 -34.37 79.57 85.37
CA PHE A 18 -34.74 80.78 86.12
C PHE A 18 -36.18 81.22 85.76
N PRO A 19 -37.02 81.65 86.73
CA PRO A 19 -38.39 82.04 86.48
C PRO A 19 -38.47 83.09 85.36
N ASN A 20 -39.32 82.85 84.37
CA ASN A 20 -39.48 83.71 83.18
C ASN A 20 -40.33 84.96 83.51
N ILE A 21 -39.92 85.71 84.53
CA ILE A 21 -40.57 86.94 85.01
C ILE A 21 -39.85 88.13 84.36
N PRO A 22 -40.57 89.13 83.81
CA PRO A 22 -39.95 90.33 83.25
C PRO A 22 -39.09 91.06 84.32
N PRO A 23 -37.87 91.52 83.98
CA PRO A 23 -36.86 91.98 84.94
C PRO A 23 -37.33 93.15 85.81
N GLU A 24 -38.24 94.00 85.30
CA GLU A 24 -38.83 95.13 86.02
C GLU A 24 -39.59 94.71 87.29
N LYS A 25 -40.27 93.55 87.27
CA LYS A 25 -40.97 93.00 88.44
C LYS A 25 -40.02 92.29 89.41
N ALA A 26 -39.02 91.58 88.89
CA ALA A 26 -38.01 90.91 89.72
C ALA A 26 -37.14 91.90 90.53
N VAL A 27 -36.86 93.08 89.97
CA VAL A 27 -36.17 94.16 90.69
C VAL A 27 -37.01 94.68 91.86
N GLY A 28 -38.33 94.76 91.71
CA GLY A 28 -39.25 95.10 92.81
C GLY A 28 -39.14 94.12 93.97
N ASP A 29 -39.19 92.82 93.68
CA ASP A 29 -39.07 91.76 94.70
C ASP A 29 -37.68 91.77 95.36
N ILE A 30 -36.60 91.93 94.59
CA ILE A 30 -35.23 92.04 95.13
C ILE A 30 -35.08 93.28 96.02
N LEU A 31 -35.71 94.41 95.67
CA LEU A 31 -35.69 95.62 96.50
C LEU A 31 -36.48 95.43 97.80
N THR A 32 -37.60 94.70 97.77
CA THR A 32 -38.34 94.34 98.99
C THR A 32 -37.56 93.37 99.87
N ILE A 33 -36.91 92.35 99.31
CA ILE A 33 -36.05 91.42 100.05
C ILE A 33 -34.84 92.15 100.64
N LYS A 34 -34.21 93.08 99.90
CA LYS A 34 -33.11 93.90 100.41
C LYS A 34 -33.55 94.89 101.50
N ARG A 35 -34.79 95.42 101.45
CA ARG A 35 -35.37 96.20 102.57
C ARG A 35 -35.61 95.30 103.78
N GLN A 36 -36.21 94.12 103.58
CA GLN A 36 -36.47 93.17 104.66
C GLN A 36 -35.19 92.59 105.28
N GLN A 37 -34.10 92.41 104.52
CA GLN A 37 -32.79 92.03 105.05
C GLN A 37 -32.15 93.12 105.89
N LYS A 38 -32.44 94.40 105.63
CA LYS A 38 -31.99 95.52 106.48
C LYS A 38 -32.81 95.65 107.76
N ASP A 39 -34.04 95.14 107.78
CA ASP A 39 -34.95 95.13 108.94
C ASP A 39 -34.88 93.84 109.78
N ILE A 40 -33.92 92.95 109.51
CA ILE A 40 -33.60 91.83 110.42
C ILE A 40 -33.04 92.44 111.70
N LYS A 41 -33.84 92.41 112.78
CA LYS A 41 -33.41 92.72 114.14
C LYS A 41 -32.11 91.96 114.43
N LYS A 42 -30.99 92.66 114.40
CA LYS A 42 -29.72 92.19 114.99
C LYS A 42 -29.91 92.21 116.49
N PHE A 43 -30.08 91.04 117.10
CA PHE A 43 -30.00 90.90 118.55
C PHE A 43 -28.58 91.28 118.99
N THR A 44 -28.47 92.15 119.99
CA THR A 44 -27.20 92.66 120.54
C THR A 44 -26.59 91.68 121.55
N ASP A 45 -25.26 91.64 121.63
CA ASP A 45 -24.38 90.63 122.30
C ASP A 45 -24.64 90.26 123.77
N TRP A 46 -25.62 90.86 124.45
CA TRP A 46 -25.99 90.51 125.83
C TRP A 46 -27.09 89.44 125.93
N ASP A 47 -27.67 89.01 124.80
CA ASP A 47 -28.62 87.89 124.68
C ASP A 47 -27.91 86.54 124.40
N ILE A 48 -26.72 86.34 124.99
CA ILE A 48 -26.02 85.06 125.03
C ILE A 48 -26.02 84.57 126.49
N PRO A 49 -26.67 83.45 126.83
CA PRO A 49 -26.67 82.92 128.20
C PRO A 49 -25.24 82.66 128.73
N ARG A 50 -24.94 83.04 129.98
CA ARG A 50 -23.65 82.80 130.66
C ARG A 50 -23.26 81.30 130.67
N PRO A 51 -21.97 80.94 130.52
CA PRO A 51 -21.53 79.54 130.49
C PRO A 51 -21.57 78.92 131.90
N ASP A 52 -22.58 78.09 132.13
CA ASP A 52 -22.68 77.12 133.22
C ASP A 52 -22.03 75.81 132.74
N PRO A 53 -21.27 75.03 133.55
CA PRO A 53 -20.82 73.68 133.17
C PRO A 53 -21.93 72.78 132.61
N ALA A 54 -23.18 73.00 133.06
CA ALA A 54 -24.35 72.36 132.46
C ALA A 54 -24.64 72.87 131.03
N CYS A 55 -24.48 74.16 130.76
CA CYS A 55 -24.57 74.77 129.43
C CYS A 55 -23.44 74.33 128.48
N GLU A 56 -22.19 74.19 128.95
CA GLU A 56 -21.06 73.69 128.13
C GLU A 56 -21.22 72.21 127.79
N LEU A 57 -21.68 71.39 128.74
CA LEU A 57 -22.01 70.00 128.49
C LEU A 57 -23.17 69.87 127.48
N VAL A 58 -24.15 70.76 127.55
CA VAL A 58 -25.23 70.87 126.55
C VAL A 58 -24.70 71.35 125.20
N ALA A 59 -23.74 72.27 125.15
CA ALA A 59 -23.10 72.73 123.92
C ALA A 59 -22.26 71.62 123.27
N ALA A 60 -21.40 70.93 124.03
CA ALA A 60 -20.62 69.79 123.55
C ALA A 60 -21.51 68.62 123.11
N LYS A 61 -22.63 68.36 123.81
CA LYS A 61 -23.65 67.38 123.35
C LYS A 61 -24.32 67.81 122.06
N ARG A 62 -24.59 69.10 121.86
CA ARG A 62 -25.11 69.63 120.59
C ARG A 62 -24.08 69.49 119.49
N GLU A 63 -22.82 69.82 119.72
CA GLU A 63 -21.71 69.66 118.76
C GLU A 63 -21.48 68.20 118.39
N LEU A 64 -21.48 67.29 119.37
CA LEU A 64 -21.38 65.84 119.15
C LEU A 64 -22.58 65.36 118.33
N TYR A 65 -23.80 65.78 118.67
CA TYR A 65 -25.00 65.48 117.91
C TYR A 65 -24.93 66.03 116.47
N HIS A 66 -24.40 67.24 116.27
CA HIS A 66 -24.19 67.82 114.94
C HIS A 66 -23.14 67.04 114.14
N ALA A 67 -22.01 66.67 114.75
CA ALA A 67 -20.96 65.88 114.11
C ALA A 67 -21.40 64.44 113.80
N GLU A 68 -22.16 63.80 114.69
CA GLU A 68 -22.77 62.48 114.45
C GLU A 68 -23.80 62.56 113.31
N LYS A 69 -24.61 63.61 113.28
CA LYS A 69 -25.56 63.84 112.18
C LYS A 69 -24.84 64.06 110.85
N GLU A 70 -23.77 64.84 110.82
CA GLU A 70 -22.93 65.03 109.63
C GLU A 70 -22.24 63.73 109.19
N LEU A 71 -21.72 62.94 110.15
CA LEU A 71 -21.11 61.64 109.88
C LEU A 71 -22.14 60.67 109.28
N GLU A 72 -23.35 60.64 109.80
CA GLU A 72 -24.44 59.80 109.30
C GLU A 72 -24.89 60.27 107.91
N GLU A 73 -24.98 61.58 107.68
CA GLU A 73 -25.21 62.15 106.35
C GLU A 73 -24.11 61.74 105.37
N LYS A 74 -22.82 61.83 105.74
CA LYS A 74 -21.69 61.39 104.89
C LYS A 74 -21.68 59.89 104.65
N ARG A 75 -21.98 59.06 105.65
CA ARG A 75 -22.13 57.60 105.50
C ARG A 75 -23.28 57.25 104.56
N SER A 76 -24.41 57.93 104.71
CA SER A 76 -25.56 57.78 103.81
C SER A 76 -25.23 58.20 102.38
N GLN A 77 -24.44 59.27 102.19
CA GLN A 77 -23.95 59.72 100.88
C GLN A 77 -23.00 58.70 100.26
N VAL A 78 -22.02 58.19 101.00
CA VAL A 78 -21.08 57.16 100.52
C VAL A 78 -21.82 55.87 100.16
N LYS A 79 -22.81 55.47 100.96
CA LYS A 79 -23.64 54.30 100.67
C LYS A 79 -24.41 54.47 99.36
N LYS A 80 -25.09 55.61 99.18
CA LYS A 80 -25.78 55.95 97.92
C LYS A 80 -24.80 55.99 96.74
N LEU A 81 -23.64 56.60 96.90
CA LEU A 81 -22.61 56.65 95.86
C LEU A 81 -22.11 55.26 95.49
N ARG A 82 -21.88 54.38 96.47
CA ARG A 82 -21.47 53.00 96.23
C ARG A 82 -22.54 52.20 95.51
N GLU A 83 -23.81 52.35 95.90
CA GLU A 83 -24.94 51.74 95.19
C GLU A 83 -25.01 52.20 93.72
N THR A 84 -24.79 53.50 93.46
CA THR A 84 -24.74 54.01 92.07
C THR A 84 -23.53 53.50 91.29
N MET A 85 -22.37 53.35 91.94
CA MET A 85 -21.16 52.84 91.30
C MET A 85 -21.28 51.35 91.01
N ASP A 86 -21.79 50.57 91.95
CA ASP A 86 -22.04 49.14 91.77
C ASP A 86 -23.07 48.91 90.66
N SER A 87 -24.08 49.77 90.54
CA SER A 87 -25.04 49.74 89.42
C SER A 87 -24.34 50.03 88.09
N LYS A 88 -23.52 51.08 88.01
CA LYS A 88 -22.73 51.39 86.80
C LYS A 88 -21.75 50.29 86.42
N TRP A 89 -21.12 49.65 87.41
CA TRP A 89 -20.24 48.51 87.17
C TRP A 89 -20.99 47.32 86.59
N LYS A 90 -22.19 47.02 87.11
CA LYS A 90 -23.06 45.99 86.53
C LYS A 90 -23.45 46.31 85.09
N ASP A 91 -23.91 47.54 84.83
CA ASP A 91 -24.27 47.99 83.47
C ASP A 91 -23.10 47.86 82.50
N LEU A 92 -21.88 48.25 82.93
CA LEU A 92 -20.67 48.10 82.11
C LEU A 92 -20.33 46.63 81.83
N THR A 93 -20.46 45.74 82.83
CA THR A 93 -20.21 44.32 82.63
C THR A 93 -21.24 43.67 81.70
N GLU A 94 -22.51 44.06 81.78
CA GLU A 94 -23.56 43.61 80.86
C GLU A 94 -23.30 44.09 79.43
N GLN A 95 -22.91 45.36 79.27
CA GLN A 95 -22.51 45.91 77.98
C GLN A 95 -21.29 45.17 77.40
N GLU A 96 -20.27 44.90 78.20
CA GLU A 96 -19.10 44.14 77.76
C GLU A 96 -19.48 42.72 77.31
N GLN A 97 -20.31 42.01 78.09
CA GLN A 97 -20.80 40.67 77.73
C GLN A 97 -21.61 40.71 76.43
N SER A 98 -22.51 41.69 76.27
CA SER A 98 -23.29 41.87 75.05
C SER A 98 -22.40 42.12 73.83
N LEU A 99 -21.33 42.92 73.98
CA LEU A 99 -20.38 43.19 72.91
C LEU A 99 -19.58 41.94 72.54
N ARG A 100 -19.15 41.15 73.53
CA ARG A 100 -18.46 39.86 73.29
C ARG A 100 -19.36 38.88 72.55
N GLU A 101 -20.62 38.74 72.96
CA GLU A 101 -21.58 37.90 72.26
C GLU A 101 -21.84 38.37 70.83
N ASN A 102 -22.00 39.68 70.64
CA ASN A 102 -22.20 40.27 69.32
C ASN A 102 -20.97 40.05 68.42
N PHE A 103 -19.75 40.12 68.98
CA PHE A 103 -18.53 39.83 68.25
C PHE A 103 -18.45 38.35 67.82
N ILE A 104 -18.87 37.43 68.68
CA ILE A 104 -18.97 35.99 68.34
C ILE A 104 -20.00 35.79 67.22
N LYS A 105 -21.19 36.39 67.35
CA LYS A 105 -22.26 36.32 66.33
C LYS A 105 -21.78 36.91 64.99
N PHE A 106 -21.09 38.04 65.02
CA PHE A 106 -20.56 38.71 63.82
C PHE A 106 -19.45 37.89 63.16
N ASN A 107 -18.52 37.34 63.92
CA ASN A 107 -17.49 36.45 63.38
C ASN A 107 -18.08 35.18 62.77
N LYS A 108 -19.10 34.60 63.43
CA LYS A 108 -19.83 33.46 62.88
C LYS A 108 -20.52 33.83 61.55
N PHE A 109 -21.18 34.99 61.51
CA PHE A 109 -21.80 35.50 60.29
C PHE A 109 -20.79 35.72 59.16
N ILE A 110 -19.62 36.31 59.44
CA ILE A 110 -18.55 36.49 58.45
C ILE A 110 -18.09 35.13 57.91
N LYS A 111 -17.83 34.16 58.79
CA LYS A 111 -17.40 32.81 58.38
C LYS A 111 -18.45 32.13 57.51
N GLU A 112 -19.71 32.15 57.92
CA GLU A 112 -20.81 31.55 57.14
C GLU A 112 -21.02 32.24 55.80
N ASN A 113 -20.91 33.58 55.74
CA ASN A 113 -21.03 34.33 54.50
C ASN A 113 -19.85 34.02 53.56
N TYR A 114 -18.63 33.96 54.09
CA TYR A 114 -17.46 33.55 53.34
C TYR A 114 -17.58 32.13 52.79
N GLU A 115 -18.07 31.18 53.59
CA GLU A 115 -18.35 29.82 53.13
C GLU A 115 -19.48 29.76 52.08
N LYS A 116 -20.52 30.59 52.20
CA LYS A 116 -21.57 30.72 51.17
C LYS A 116 -20.99 31.27 49.87
N LYS A 117 -20.13 32.29 49.96
CA LYS A 117 -19.43 32.87 48.80
C LYS A 117 -18.57 31.82 48.11
N ILE A 118 -17.72 31.09 48.85
CA ILE A 118 -16.89 30.01 48.28
C ILE A 118 -17.76 28.93 47.62
N ARG A 119 -18.85 28.50 48.28
CA ARG A 119 -19.75 27.49 47.69
C ARG A 119 -20.42 28.00 46.41
N ALA A 120 -20.84 29.26 46.38
CA ALA A 120 -21.44 29.86 45.19
C ALA A 120 -20.41 30.00 44.06
N GLU A 121 -19.18 30.43 44.37
CA GLU A 121 -18.09 30.52 43.40
C GLU A 121 -17.73 29.14 42.83
N ARG A 122 -17.61 28.11 43.67
CA ARG A 122 -17.37 26.73 43.21
C ARG A 122 -18.47 26.24 42.28
N LYS A 123 -19.74 26.36 42.69
CA LYS A 123 -20.89 25.98 41.85
C LYS A 123 -20.91 26.73 40.52
N MET A 124 -20.62 28.03 40.54
CA MET A 124 -20.55 28.84 39.33
C MET A 124 -19.45 28.33 38.39
N THR A 125 -18.27 28.02 38.92
CA THR A 125 -17.16 27.49 38.10
C THR A 125 -17.46 26.10 37.53
N GLU A 126 -18.09 25.22 38.32
CA GLU A 126 -18.52 23.89 37.88
C GLU A 126 -19.60 23.97 36.80
N GLU A 127 -20.62 24.82 36.99
CA GLU A 127 -21.68 25.03 35.99
C GLU A 127 -21.14 25.66 34.71
N GLN A 128 -20.22 26.63 34.81
CA GLN A 128 -19.57 27.22 33.63
C GLN A 128 -18.75 26.19 32.86
N ALA A 129 -18.03 25.30 33.54
CA ALA A 129 -17.29 24.22 32.90
C ALA A 129 -18.23 23.24 32.19
N LEU A 130 -19.33 22.83 32.85
CA LEU A 130 -20.34 21.96 32.26
C LEU A 130 -21.04 22.63 31.06
N GLN A 131 -21.33 23.92 31.14
CA GLN A 131 -21.94 24.67 30.05
C GLN A 131 -21.03 24.72 28.83
N ARG A 132 -19.72 24.96 29.02
CA ARG A 132 -18.72 24.93 27.95
C ARG A 132 -18.68 23.57 27.27
N LEU A 133 -18.53 22.48 28.04
CA LEU A 133 -18.51 21.12 27.50
C LEU A 133 -19.79 20.79 26.72
N ARG A 134 -20.96 21.16 27.25
CA ARG A 134 -22.23 20.96 26.55
C ARG A 134 -22.33 21.79 25.28
N SER A 135 -21.84 23.03 25.29
CA SER A 135 -21.84 23.89 24.10
C SER A 135 -20.95 23.34 22.99
N GLU A 136 -19.76 22.81 23.34
CA GLU A 136 -18.86 22.14 22.39
C GLU A 136 -19.52 20.88 21.80
N ASN A 137 -20.18 20.07 22.64
CA ASN A 137 -20.93 18.90 22.19
C ASN A 137 -22.12 19.27 21.30
N ILE A 138 -22.82 20.37 21.57
CA ILE A 138 -23.91 20.84 20.71
C ILE A 138 -23.37 21.21 19.33
N VAL A 139 -22.25 21.93 19.27
CA VAL A 139 -21.60 22.31 18.01
C VAL A 139 -21.13 21.08 17.23
N SER A 140 -20.49 20.11 17.90
CA SER A 140 -20.03 18.89 17.24
C SER A 140 -21.19 18.04 16.71
N LEU A 141 -22.27 17.89 17.48
CA LEU A 141 -23.47 17.17 17.05
C LEU A 141 -24.19 17.90 15.92
N GLN A 142 -24.27 19.23 15.95
CA GLN A 142 -24.82 20.01 14.83
C GLN A 142 -24.05 19.78 13.54
N LYS A 143 -22.71 19.78 13.62
CA LYS A 143 -21.86 19.49 12.46
C LYS A 143 -22.13 18.09 11.91
N GLN A 144 -22.21 17.06 12.78
CA GLN A 144 -22.54 15.70 12.35
C GLN A 144 -23.92 15.60 11.70
N ILE A 145 -24.92 16.31 12.25
CA ILE A 145 -26.26 16.38 11.66
C ILE A 145 -26.21 16.98 10.26
N ASP A 146 -25.42 18.04 10.05
CA ASP A 146 -25.33 18.68 8.74
C ASP A 146 -24.57 17.82 7.73
N GLU A 147 -23.49 17.14 8.15
CA GLU A 147 -22.79 16.13 7.33
C GLU A 147 -23.74 14.99 6.91
N LEU A 148 -24.54 14.47 7.85
CA LEU A 148 -25.52 13.42 7.55
C LEU A 148 -26.64 13.90 6.62
N LYS A 149 -27.08 15.16 6.74
CA LYS A 149 -28.05 15.75 5.80
C LYS A 149 -27.46 15.87 4.40
N GLU A 150 -26.20 16.26 4.27
CA GLU A 150 -25.52 16.34 2.98
C GLU A 150 -25.43 14.96 2.32
N VAL A 151 -25.00 13.94 3.07
CA VAL A 151 -24.98 12.55 2.59
C VAL A 151 -26.38 12.09 2.17
N LYS A 152 -27.41 12.39 2.98
CA LYS A 152 -28.79 12.07 2.64
C LYS A 152 -29.22 12.74 1.34
N ASN A 153 -28.95 14.03 1.17
CA ASN A 153 -29.32 14.76 -0.04
C ASN A 153 -28.61 14.18 -1.28
N ASN A 154 -27.32 13.88 -1.16
CA ASN A 154 -26.55 13.25 -2.24
C ASN A 154 -27.14 11.87 -2.60
N MET A 155 -27.48 11.04 -1.60
CA MET A 155 -28.15 9.76 -1.84
C MET A 155 -29.51 9.94 -2.51
N GLU A 156 -30.33 10.91 -2.09
CA GLU A 156 -31.61 11.21 -2.72
C GLU A 156 -31.46 11.67 -4.17
N GLU A 157 -30.42 12.46 -4.49
CA GLU A 157 -30.10 12.84 -5.86
C GLU A 157 -29.69 11.64 -6.72
N GLU A 158 -28.82 10.77 -6.21
CA GLU A 158 -28.43 9.55 -6.91
C GLU A 158 -29.62 8.61 -7.11
N ILE A 159 -30.48 8.43 -6.11
CA ILE A 159 -31.72 7.65 -6.24
C ILE A 159 -32.61 8.23 -7.35
N LYS A 160 -32.76 9.56 -7.43
CA LYS A 160 -33.53 10.21 -8.51
C LYS A 160 -32.92 9.96 -9.89
N LYS A 161 -31.58 10.01 -10.02
CA LYS A 161 -30.89 9.67 -11.27
C LYS A 161 -31.14 8.21 -11.65
N HIS A 162 -31.08 7.30 -10.68
CA HIS A 162 -31.29 5.87 -10.90
C HIS A 162 -32.76 5.46 -11.06
N ALA A 163 -33.72 6.29 -10.67
CA ALA A 163 -35.15 6.05 -10.85
C ALA A 163 -35.53 5.84 -12.34
N ILE A 164 -34.75 6.39 -13.28
CA ILE A 164 -34.94 6.16 -14.72
C ILE A 164 -34.79 4.67 -15.06
N TYR A 165 -33.84 3.97 -14.44
CA TYR A 165 -33.62 2.54 -14.68
C TYR A 165 -34.75 1.69 -14.08
N GLU A 166 -35.26 2.05 -12.90
CA GLU A 166 -36.42 1.38 -12.31
C GLU A 166 -37.66 1.56 -13.20
N GLN A 167 -37.92 2.78 -13.69
CA GLN A 167 -39.01 3.04 -14.63
C GLN A 167 -38.85 2.24 -15.94
N PHE A 168 -37.61 2.10 -16.43
CA PHE A 168 -37.32 1.30 -17.60
C PHE A 168 -37.60 -0.19 -17.34
N LEU A 169 -37.12 -0.75 -16.23
CA LEU A 169 -37.39 -2.15 -15.86
C LEU A 169 -38.90 -2.42 -15.75
N ARG A 170 -39.65 -1.51 -15.11
CA ARG A 170 -41.11 -1.59 -15.04
C ARG A 170 -41.77 -1.61 -16.43
N LYS A 171 -41.29 -0.80 -17.38
CA LYS A 171 -41.79 -0.82 -18.77
C LYS A 171 -41.49 -2.16 -19.44
N VAL A 172 -40.29 -2.69 -19.26
CA VAL A 172 -39.89 -3.99 -19.83
C VAL A 172 -40.74 -5.13 -19.25
N VAL A 173 -41.05 -5.11 -17.95
CA VAL A 173 -41.96 -6.07 -17.31
C VAL A 173 -43.38 -5.96 -17.88
N LEU A 174 -43.87 -4.74 -18.20
CA LEU A 174 -45.18 -4.57 -18.82
C LEU A 174 -45.25 -5.09 -20.27
N GLU A 175 -44.17 -4.96 -21.04
CA GLU A 175 -44.11 -5.39 -22.44
C GLU A 175 -43.81 -6.89 -22.60
N SER A 176 -43.13 -7.50 -21.61
CA SER A 176 -42.70 -8.89 -21.69
C SER A 176 -43.52 -9.79 -20.77
N ALA A 177 -44.17 -10.81 -21.33
CA ALA A 177 -44.93 -11.79 -20.54
C ALA A 177 -44.06 -12.78 -19.74
N VAL A 178 -42.72 -12.70 -19.88
CA VAL A 178 -41.76 -13.65 -19.31
C VAL A 178 -41.34 -13.25 -17.89
N PHE A 179 -41.32 -11.95 -17.58
CA PHE A 179 -40.89 -11.43 -16.30
C PHE A 179 -42.10 -10.92 -15.51
N LYS A 180 -42.22 -11.28 -14.22
CA LYS A 180 -43.35 -10.86 -13.38
C LYS A 180 -42.98 -9.68 -12.49
N THR A 181 -41.71 -9.54 -12.15
CA THR A 181 -41.19 -8.48 -11.29
C THR A 181 -39.87 -7.96 -11.82
N ASP A 182 -39.53 -6.69 -11.58
CA ASP A 182 -38.26 -6.06 -12.00
C ASP A 182 -37.05 -6.88 -11.52
N ASN A 183 -37.14 -7.47 -10.32
CA ASN A 183 -36.12 -8.36 -9.75
C ASN A 183 -35.92 -9.65 -10.56
N ASP A 184 -36.93 -10.18 -11.25
CA ASP A 184 -36.78 -11.40 -12.05
C ASP A 184 -35.82 -11.17 -13.24
N ILE A 185 -35.82 -9.95 -13.79
CA ILE A 185 -34.90 -9.53 -14.85
C ILE A 185 -33.48 -9.49 -14.31
N ILE A 186 -33.29 -8.95 -13.11
CA ILE A 186 -31.99 -8.85 -12.45
C ILE A 186 -31.44 -10.25 -12.15
N ILE A 187 -32.24 -11.13 -11.54
CA ILE A 187 -31.84 -12.51 -11.23
C ILE A 187 -31.45 -13.24 -12.51
N ARG A 188 -32.23 -13.10 -13.59
CA ARG A 188 -31.89 -13.74 -14.87
C ARG A 188 -30.63 -13.15 -15.50
N TYR A 189 -30.41 -11.85 -15.36
CA TYR A 189 -29.18 -11.21 -15.80
C TYR A 189 -27.97 -11.72 -15.00
N GLU A 190 -28.09 -11.82 -13.67
CA GLU A 190 -27.05 -12.37 -12.79
C GLU A 190 -26.72 -13.82 -13.16
N SER A 191 -27.73 -14.68 -13.32
CA SER A 191 -27.51 -16.06 -13.77
C SER A 191 -26.87 -16.15 -15.15
N LEU A 192 -27.21 -15.24 -16.07
CA LEU A 192 -26.59 -15.19 -17.40
C LEU A 192 -25.15 -14.68 -17.33
N LEU A 193 -24.87 -13.74 -16.43
CA LEU A 193 -23.54 -13.21 -16.19
C LEU A 193 -22.63 -14.29 -15.57
N GLU A 194 -23.12 -15.01 -14.56
CA GLU A 194 -22.44 -16.18 -13.99
C GLU A 194 -22.18 -17.25 -15.05
N ALA A 195 -23.20 -17.60 -15.86
CA ALA A 195 -23.04 -18.57 -16.95
C ALA A 195 -22.01 -18.10 -18.00
N LYS A 196 -21.96 -16.79 -18.29
CA LYS A 196 -20.95 -16.21 -19.19
C LYS A 196 -19.55 -16.31 -18.59
N GLU A 197 -19.39 -16.03 -17.30
CA GLU A 197 -18.11 -16.15 -16.60
C GLU A 197 -17.63 -17.60 -16.57
N GLU A 198 -18.51 -18.54 -16.23
CA GLU A 198 -18.20 -19.97 -16.29
C GLU A 198 -17.80 -20.43 -17.70
N LEU A 199 -18.51 -19.96 -18.73
CA LEU A 199 -18.19 -20.30 -20.11
C LEU A 199 -16.84 -19.71 -20.53
N ALA A 200 -16.53 -18.48 -20.12
CA ALA A 200 -15.24 -17.85 -20.39
C ALA A 200 -14.09 -18.64 -19.74
N LEU A 201 -14.25 -19.07 -18.49
CA LEU A 201 -13.27 -19.92 -17.80
C LEU A 201 -13.09 -21.27 -18.50
N LYS A 202 -14.17 -21.92 -18.91
CA LYS A 202 -14.10 -23.18 -19.68
C LYS A 202 -13.40 -22.97 -21.02
N GLN A 203 -13.70 -21.88 -21.71
CA GLN A 203 -13.07 -21.55 -22.98
C GLN A 203 -11.56 -21.32 -22.82
N GLU A 204 -11.14 -20.63 -21.76
CA GLU A 204 -9.71 -20.43 -21.45
C GLU A 204 -9.01 -21.77 -21.18
N GLN A 205 -9.63 -22.65 -20.38
CA GLN A 205 -9.10 -23.99 -20.12
C GLN A 205 -8.99 -24.84 -21.39
N GLU A 206 -9.98 -24.79 -22.27
CA GLU A 206 -9.95 -25.50 -23.55
C GLU A 206 -8.86 -24.96 -24.49
N LEU A 207 -8.65 -23.64 -24.50
CA LEU A 207 -7.56 -23.02 -25.26
C LEU A 207 -6.18 -23.44 -24.72
N ASP A 208 -6.01 -23.50 -23.41
CA ASP A 208 -4.78 -23.99 -22.78
C ASP A 208 -4.50 -25.46 -23.14
N ILE A 209 -5.53 -26.31 -23.10
CA ILE A 209 -5.41 -27.72 -23.50
C ILE A 209 -5.04 -27.82 -24.99
N LEU A 210 -5.67 -27.03 -25.85
CA LEU A 210 -5.39 -27.00 -27.29
C LEU A 210 -3.96 -26.52 -27.55
N GLU A 211 -3.52 -25.46 -26.89
CA GLU A 211 -2.16 -24.94 -27.02
C GLU A 211 -1.11 -25.96 -26.57
N ASN A 212 -1.36 -26.65 -25.45
CA ASN A 212 -0.51 -27.75 -24.99
C ASN A 212 -0.45 -28.90 -26.01
N ALA A 213 -1.60 -29.35 -26.53
CA ALA A 213 -1.64 -30.40 -27.55
C ALA A 213 -0.94 -29.97 -28.85
N ARG A 214 -1.07 -28.70 -29.24
CA ARG A 214 -0.36 -28.11 -30.39
C ARG A 214 1.14 -28.09 -30.16
N ASN A 215 1.59 -27.71 -28.97
CA ASN A 215 3.00 -27.70 -28.60
C ASN A 215 3.60 -29.10 -28.60
N GLU A 216 2.86 -30.10 -28.09
CA GLU A 216 3.26 -31.50 -28.17
C GLU A 216 3.37 -32.00 -29.61
N MET A 217 2.38 -31.69 -30.45
CA MET A 217 2.43 -32.03 -31.87
C MET A 217 3.63 -31.38 -32.57
N MET A 218 3.91 -30.11 -32.27
CA MET A 218 5.06 -29.39 -32.84
C MET A 218 6.39 -30.06 -32.44
N LYS A 219 6.55 -30.45 -31.18
CA LYS A 219 7.72 -31.21 -30.71
C LYS A 219 7.88 -32.52 -31.47
N ILE A 220 6.80 -33.30 -31.61
CA ILE A 220 6.85 -34.57 -32.35
C ILE A 220 7.23 -34.33 -33.82
N VAL A 221 6.67 -33.30 -34.45
CA VAL A 221 6.99 -32.94 -35.85
C VAL A 221 8.47 -32.56 -35.98
N ASP A 222 9.00 -31.75 -35.08
CA ASP A 222 10.41 -31.33 -35.10
C ASP A 222 11.35 -32.51 -34.86
N ASP A 223 11.04 -33.41 -33.92
CA ASP A 223 11.80 -34.64 -33.68
C ASP A 223 11.81 -35.54 -34.92
N LYS A 224 10.66 -35.72 -35.57
CA LYS A 224 10.54 -36.51 -36.80
C LYS A 224 11.26 -35.86 -37.97
N LYS A 225 11.19 -34.53 -38.09
CA LYS A 225 11.94 -33.77 -39.10
C LYS A 225 13.45 -33.93 -38.90
N GLN A 226 13.93 -33.89 -37.66
CA GLN A 226 15.34 -34.14 -37.34
C GLN A 226 15.75 -35.57 -37.68
N GLN A 227 14.90 -36.57 -37.41
CA GLN A 227 15.14 -37.96 -37.82
C GLN A 227 15.23 -38.11 -39.35
N ILE A 228 14.29 -37.50 -40.09
CA ILE A 228 14.30 -37.51 -41.56
C ILE A 228 15.57 -36.83 -42.10
N LEU A 229 15.98 -35.69 -41.53
CA LEU A 229 17.23 -35.02 -41.90
C LEU A 229 18.43 -35.93 -41.68
N GLY A 230 18.49 -36.62 -40.54
CA GLY A 230 19.52 -37.62 -40.23
C GLY A 230 19.58 -38.75 -41.25
N MET A 231 18.44 -39.34 -41.59
CA MET A 231 18.33 -40.40 -42.61
C MET A 231 18.70 -39.88 -44.00
N THR A 232 18.30 -38.65 -44.34
CA THR A 232 18.62 -38.03 -45.64
C THR A 232 20.13 -37.83 -45.77
N ASN A 233 20.80 -37.38 -44.71
CA ASN A 233 22.26 -37.25 -44.70
C ASN A 233 22.97 -38.60 -44.82
N GLN A 234 22.44 -39.66 -44.21
CA GLN A 234 22.97 -41.01 -44.39
C GLN A 234 22.77 -41.52 -45.82
N LEU A 235 21.59 -41.26 -46.40
CA LEU A 235 21.27 -41.63 -47.77
C LEU A 235 22.20 -40.93 -48.76
N THR A 236 22.43 -39.62 -48.62
CA THR A 236 23.34 -38.86 -49.49
C THR A 236 24.78 -39.35 -49.38
N HIS A 237 25.24 -39.68 -48.16
CA HIS A 237 26.56 -40.28 -47.96
C HIS A 237 26.67 -41.66 -48.65
N LEU A 238 25.66 -42.51 -48.50
CA LEU A 238 25.62 -43.82 -49.16
C LEU A 238 25.55 -43.70 -50.69
N GLN A 239 24.75 -42.77 -51.21
CA GLN A 239 24.66 -42.48 -52.64
C GLN A 239 26.01 -42.03 -53.19
N SER A 240 26.68 -41.09 -52.52
CA SER A 240 28.03 -40.63 -52.92
C SER A 240 29.03 -41.79 -52.95
N ARG A 241 29.03 -42.65 -51.91
CA ARG A 241 29.89 -43.84 -51.87
C ARG A 241 29.57 -44.83 -53.01
N TYR A 242 28.30 -45.02 -53.31
CA TYR A 242 27.85 -45.87 -54.41
C TYR A 242 28.29 -45.31 -55.76
N GLU A 243 28.13 -44.00 -56.00
CA GLU A 243 28.57 -43.34 -57.22
C GLU A 243 30.08 -43.47 -57.43
N ILE A 244 30.88 -43.27 -56.38
CA ILE A 244 32.35 -43.46 -56.44
C ILE A 244 32.68 -44.91 -56.81
N ALA A 245 32.03 -45.90 -56.20
CA ALA A 245 32.26 -47.31 -56.50
C ALA A 245 31.81 -47.67 -57.94
N ARG A 246 30.68 -47.12 -58.39
CA ARG A 246 30.16 -47.29 -59.74
C ARG A 246 31.11 -46.70 -60.79
N LEU A 247 31.62 -45.49 -60.58
CA LEU A 247 32.60 -44.86 -61.47
C LEU A 247 33.84 -45.73 -61.63
N LYS A 248 34.41 -46.23 -60.51
CA LYS A 248 35.55 -47.16 -60.56
C LYS A 248 35.23 -48.44 -61.31
N THR A 249 34.02 -48.98 -61.14
CA THR A 249 33.59 -50.20 -61.85
C THR A 249 33.57 -49.97 -63.36
N VAL A 250 33.00 -48.85 -63.81
CA VAL A 250 32.98 -48.46 -65.23
C VAL A 250 34.39 -48.26 -65.77
N GLU A 251 35.30 -47.63 -65.01
CA GLU A 251 36.71 -47.50 -65.39
C GLU A 251 37.36 -48.87 -65.63
N TRP A 252 37.15 -49.83 -64.73
CA TRP A 252 37.67 -51.19 -64.87
C TRP A 252 37.01 -51.95 -66.03
N GLU A 253 35.71 -51.79 -66.26
CA GLU A 253 35.02 -52.37 -67.42
C GLU A 253 35.64 -51.90 -68.74
N VAL A 254 35.97 -50.61 -68.85
CA VAL A 254 36.65 -50.06 -70.03
C VAL A 254 38.03 -50.70 -70.22
N VAL A 255 38.81 -50.86 -69.14
CA VAL A 255 40.13 -51.51 -69.18
C VAL A 255 40.00 -52.98 -69.61
N ILE A 256 39.06 -53.73 -69.01
CA ILE A 256 38.80 -55.14 -69.33
C ILE A 256 38.33 -55.27 -70.78
N ALA A 257 37.42 -54.42 -71.25
CA ALA A 257 36.96 -54.41 -72.63
C ALA A 257 38.11 -54.17 -73.61
N ARG A 258 39.03 -53.24 -73.29
CA ARG A 258 40.23 -52.98 -74.10
C ARG A 258 41.16 -54.20 -74.15
N ILE A 259 41.37 -54.87 -73.03
CA ILE A 259 42.16 -56.12 -72.97
C ILE A 259 41.48 -57.21 -73.80
N LYS A 260 40.17 -57.40 -73.62
CA LYS A 260 39.38 -58.39 -74.37
C LYS A 260 39.46 -58.16 -75.88
N ASN A 261 39.27 -56.92 -76.34
CA ASN A 261 39.40 -56.57 -77.76
C ASN A 261 40.80 -56.87 -78.29
N ARG A 262 41.85 -56.52 -77.53
CA ARG A 262 43.24 -56.84 -77.90
C ARG A 262 43.49 -58.36 -77.98
N CYS A 263 42.93 -59.15 -77.07
CA CYS A 263 42.99 -60.60 -77.11
C CYS A 263 42.24 -61.17 -78.32
N LEU A 264 41.05 -60.65 -78.63
CA LEU A 264 40.28 -61.03 -79.81
C LEU A 264 41.06 -60.72 -81.10
N ASP A 265 41.67 -59.54 -81.21
CA ASP A 265 42.48 -59.16 -82.37
C ASP A 265 43.71 -60.06 -82.54
N LYS A 266 44.40 -60.39 -81.43
CA LYS A 266 45.50 -61.36 -81.47
C LYS A 266 45.02 -62.75 -81.87
N ASN A 267 43.91 -63.22 -81.32
CA ASN A 267 43.34 -64.53 -81.65
C ASN A 267 42.88 -64.59 -83.11
N LYS A 268 42.28 -63.52 -83.64
CA LYS A 268 41.94 -63.39 -85.07
C LYS A 268 43.18 -63.50 -85.95
N LYS A 269 44.27 -62.79 -85.61
CA LYS A 269 45.55 -62.90 -86.34
C LYS A 269 46.11 -64.32 -86.29
N ILE A 270 46.10 -64.97 -85.13
CA ILE A 270 46.52 -66.37 -84.99
C ILE A 270 45.66 -67.27 -85.88
N HIS A 271 44.34 -67.12 -85.87
CA HIS A 271 43.44 -67.88 -86.74
C HIS A 271 43.72 -67.64 -88.23
N GLN A 272 43.87 -66.39 -88.66
CA GLN A 272 44.20 -66.05 -90.05
C GLN A 272 45.54 -66.66 -90.48
N ILE A 273 46.56 -66.66 -89.61
CA ILE A 273 47.85 -67.30 -89.89
C ILE A 273 47.66 -68.82 -90.01
N ARG A 274 46.92 -69.45 -89.10
CA ARG A 274 46.62 -70.89 -89.15
C ARG A 274 45.93 -71.27 -90.46
N GLU A 275 44.92 -70.51 -90.85
CA GLU A 275 44.16 -70.72 -92.08
C GLU A 275 45.02 -70.48 -93.33
N ALA A 276 45.85 -69.43 -93.35
CA ALA A 276 46.80 -69.19 -94.42
C ALA A 276 47.82 -70.34 -94.56
N CYS A 277 48.37 -70.83 -93.45
CA CYS A 277 49.26 -71.99 -93.44
C CYS A 277 48.56 -73.23 -94.00
N TRP A 278 47.33 -73.49 -93.57
CA TRP A 278 46.51 -74.59 -94.07
C TRP A 278 46.24 -74.48 -95.57
N ASN A 279 45.86 -73.30 -96.05
CA ASN A 279 45.59 -73.06 -97.47
C ASN A 279 46.85 -73.22 -98.32
N ILE A 280 48.01 -72.75 -97.85
CA ILE A 280 49.29 -72.94 -98.55
C ILE A 280 49.67 -74.42 -98.57
N TYR A 281 49.51 -75.13 -97.45
CA TYR A 281 49.75 -76.57 -97.37
C TYR A 281 48.90 -77.34 -98.39
N LEU A 282 47.59 -77.10 -98.41
CA LEU A 282 46.68 -77.72 -99.37
C LEU A 282 47.07 -77.39 -100.82
N ASN A 283 47.35 -76.13 -101.13
CA ASN A 283 47.80 -75.74 -102.47
C ASN A 283 49.10 -76.46 -102.90
N MET A 284 50.03 -76.68 -101.97
CA MET A 284 51.28 -77.41 -102.25
C MET A 284 51.05 -78.92 -102.38
N CYS A 285 50.14 -79.50 -101.60
CA CYS A 285 49.70 -80.89 -101.74
C CYS A 285 49.02 -81.13 -103.08
N SER A 286 48.08 -80.26 -103.48
CA SER A 286 47.41 -80.33 -104.79
C SER A 286 48.39 -80.17 -105.96
N ARG A 287 49.40 -79.29 -105.85
CA ARG A 287 50.44 -79.13 -106.88
C ARG A 287 51.40 -80.30 -107.00
N LYS A 288 51.55 -81.10 -105.94
CA LYS A 288 52.40 -82.29 -105.90
C LYS A 288 51.61 -83.59 -106.11
N GLU A 289 50.28 -83.52 -106.26
CA GLU A 289 49.37 -84.67 -106.34
C GLU A 289 49.51 -85.63 -105.13
N ILE A 290 49.71 -85.08 -103.92
CA ILE A 290 49.79 -85.85 -102.67
C ILE A 290 48.53 -85.61 -101.84
N GLU A 291 47.91 -86.67 -101.30
CA GLU A 291 46.77 -86.53 -100.40
C GLU A 291 47.16 -85.81 -99.10
N PRO A 292 46.31 -84.92 -98.54
CA PRO A 292 46.63 -84.21 -97.32
C PRO A 292 46.74 -85.17 -96.11
N GLU A 293 47.94 -85.32 -95.56
CA GLU A 293 48.23 -86.23 -94.44
C GLU A 293 48.04 -85.57 -93.06
N PHE A 294 48.23 -84.25 -92.95
CA PHE A 294 48.19 -83.52 -91.67
C PHE A 294 46.82 -82.89 -91.37
N LYS A 295 46.42 -82.89 -90.10
CA LYS A 295 45.18 -82.25 -89.62
C LYS A 295 45.32 -80.72 -89.58
N LYS A 296 44.19 -80.02 -89.67
CA LYS A 296 44.10 -78.54 -89.66
C LYS A 296 44.79 -77.88 -88.45
N ASP A 297 44.87 -78.57 -87.32
CA ASP A 297 45.46 -78.03 -86.08
C ASP A 297 46.98 -78.26 -85.92
N ASP A 298 47.59 -79.12 -86.74
CA ASP A 298 49.03 -79.45 -86.68
C ASP A 298 49.87 -78.48 -87.52
N ILE A 299 49.85 -77.20 -87.15
CA ILE A 299 50.49 -76.10 -87.90
C ILE A 299 52.00 -76.31 -88.07
N GLU A 300 52.67 -76.84 -87.05
CA GLU A 300 54.13 -77.00 -87.04
C GLU A 300 54.60 -77.98 -88.12
N ASN A 301 53.91 -79.11 -88.24
CA ASN A 301 54.19 -80.11 -89.27
C ASN A 301 53.82 -79.61 -90.68
N GLN A 302 52.71 -78.88 -90.81
CA GLN A 302 52.32 -78.21 -92.06
C GLN A 302 53.40 -77.21 -92.53
N LEU A 303 53.89 -76.35 -91.62
CA LEU A 303 54.94 -75.38 -91.92
C LEU A 303 56.27 -76.04 -92.28
N MET A 304 56.63 -77.13 -91.61
CA MET A 304 57.82 -77.92 -91.93
C MET A 304 57.71 -78.57 -93.32
N PHE A 305 56.53 -79.07 -93.68
CA PHE A 305 56.26 -79.56 -95.04
C PHE A 305 56.37 -78.42 -96.06
N ILE A 306 55.71 -77.28 -95.84
CA ILE A 306 55.80 -76.09 -96.70
C ILE A 306 57.27 -75.64 -96.87
N LYS A 307 58.06 -75.63 -95.80
CA LYS A 307 59.49 -75.27 -95.84
C LYS A 307 60.32 -76.25 -96.69
N ARG A 308 60.08 -77.56 -96.55
CA ARG A 308 60.76 -78.60 -97.34
C ARG A 308 60.39 -78.47 -98.83
N THR A 309 59.10 -78.35 -99.15
CA THR A 309 58.64 -78.21 -100.54
C THR A 309 59.13 -76.91 -101.19
N LEU A 310 59.12 -75.79 -100.47
CA LEU A 310 59.70 -74.53 -100.96
C LEU A 310 61.22 -74.64 -101.19
N SER A 311 61.94 -75.35 -100.33
CA SER A 311 63.38 -75.58 -100.50
C SER A 311 63.68 -76.46 -101.72
N GLU A 312 62.84 -77.48 -101.97
CA GLU A 312 62.91 -78.31 -103.18
C GLU A 312 62.57 -77.50 -104.42
N LEU A 313 61.48 -76.75 -104.44
CA LEU A 313 61.12 -75.84 -105.55
C LEU A 313 62.24 -74.82 -105.80
N LYS A 314 62.86 -74.27 -104.76
CA LYS A 314 64.02 -73.37 -104.89
C LYS A 314 65.22 -74.08 -105.51
N LYS A 315 65.50 -75.34 -105.15
CA LYS A 315 66.53 -76.17 -105.80
C LYS A 315 66.18 -76.42 -107.27
N ILE A 316 64.93 -76.77 -107.59
CA ILE A 316 64.44 -76.99 -108.96
C ILE A 316 64.57 -75.71 -109.80
N VAL A 317 64.13 -74.57 -109.29
CA VAL A 317 64.28 -73.26 -109.95
C VAL A 317 65.75 -72.91 -110.14
N ASN A 318 66.61 -73.17 -109.16
CA ASN A 318 68.05 -72.94 -109.30
C ASN A 318 68.69 -73.88 -110.35
N ILE A 319 68.23 -75.13 -110.45
CA ILE A 319 68.65 -76.06 -111.50
C ILE A 319 68.13 -75.63 -112.87
N ALA A 320 66.87 -75.18 -112.96
CA ALA A 320 66.26 -74.65 -114.18
C ALA A 320 66.98 -73.36 -114.65
N LYS A 321 67.31 -72.44 -113.73
CA LYS A 321 68.14 -71.27 -114.03
C LYS A 321 69.54 -71.67 -114.48
N LYS A 322 70.17 -72.66 -113.83
CA LYS A 322 71.48 -73.20 -114.24
C LYS A 322 71.43 -73.91 -115.61
N ARG A 323 70.31 -74.54 -115.96
CA ARG A 323 70.06 -75.13 -117.29
C ARG A 323 69.82 -74.05 -118.35
N ALA A 324 69.01 -73.05 -118.08
CA ALA A 324 68.81 -71.90 -118.96
C ALA A 324 70.11 -71.13 -119.24
N THR A 325 71.00 -71.00 -118.24
CA THR A 325 72.34 -70.41 -118.44
C THR A 325 73.33 -71.33 -119.16
N LYS A 326 73.07 -72.66 -119.20
CA LYS A 326 73.88 -73.63 -119.96
C LYS A 326 73.41 -73.77 -121.40
N GLU A 327 72.11 -73.72 -121.66
CA GLU A 327 71.54 -73.72 -123.02
C GLU A 327 71.87 -72.44 -123.81
N MET A 328 72.20 -71.33 -123.14
CA MET A 328 72.74 -70.13 -123.80
C MET A 328 74.23 -70.22 -124.23
N ASN A 329 75.00 -71.23 -123.80
CA ASN A 329 76.46 -71.28 -124.01
C ASN A 329 76.97 -72.44 -124.90
N THR A 330 76.12 -73.29 -125.49
CA THR A 330 76.55 -74.35 -126.42
C THR A 330 75.55 -74.53 -127.57
N GLY A 331 75.61 -73.65 -128.57
CA GLY A 331 74.76 -73.73 -129.78
C GLY A 331 74.92 -72.58 -130.78
N LYS A 332 76.08 -72.48 -131.44
CA LYS A 332 76.30 -71.89 -132.79
C LYS A 332 77.26 -72.85 -133.52
N PRO A 333 76.98 -73.26 -134.78
CA PRO A 333 77.36 -72.49 -136.00
C PRO A 333 76.27 -72.51 -137.12
N ASP A 334 76.05 -71.42 -137.88
CA ASP A 334 76.59 -71.06 -139.22
C ASP A 334 76.26 -72.12 -140.31
N THR A 335 75.59 -71.85 -141.45
CA THR A 335 75.80 -70.79 -142.47
C THR A 335 74.61 -70.63 -143.45
N SER A 336 74.42 -69.40 -143.97
CA SER A 336 74.07 -68.93 -145.34
C SER A 336 73.44 -69.91 -146.38
N ASP A 337 72.53 -69.57 -147.30
CA ASP A 337 72.19 -68.29 -147.92
C ASP A 337 71.01 -68.42 -148.92
N ALA A 338 70.39 -67.26 -149.22
CA ALA A 338 69.75 -66.85 -150.48
C ALA A 338 68.42 -67.50 -150.96
N LYS A 339 67.46 -66.82 -151.61
CA LYS A 339 67.17 -65.43 -152.03
C LYS A 339 65.75 -65.47 -152.64
N ASN A 340 64.90 -64.45 -152.44
CA ASN A 340 64.20 -63.71 -153.52
C ASN A 340 63.09 -62.78 -153.01
N LYS A 341 63.22 -61.52 -153.44
CA LYS A 341 62.34 -60.34 -153.41
C LYS A 341 62.39 -59.43 -152.19
#